data_AF-K2AN33-F1
#
_entry.id   AF-K2AN33-F1
#
_cell.length_a   1.000
_cell.length_b   1.000
_cell.length_c   1.000
_cell.angle_alpha   90.00
_cell.angle_beta   90.00
_cell.angle_gamma   90.00
#
_symmetry.space_group_name_H-M   'P 1'
#
loop_
_entity.id
_entity.type
_entity.pdbx_description
1 polymer ?
#
loop_
_entity_poly.entity_id
_entity_poly.type
_entity_poly.pdbx_seq_one_letter_code
_entity_poly.pdbx_strand_id
1 'polypeptide(L)'
;LALSSALALTGGVRLFFSVFLAKRRNADKFKHEAKEVPLSMRLPMMALAVLCFAFGIFSPHFIGYLGGALNSIMPVYGLNINLFSPNALYIVPVSSQLSSISPQAAFTMLILFILGTIVIFNYILPRRKVKVYETWSCGADINSIMQYTPASYTQPLMLVFKNIYLPQTEVRTQHNEDRLIIKKVDYSQTATMFFEKWLYRPFIKLLIRAAKRLKRVQLGHVHVYLLYIFVTLLLALISVRL
;
A
#
# COMPACT_ATOMS: atom_id res chain seq x y z
N LEU A 1 -4.30 14.37 1.94
CA LEU A 1 -3.36 13.92 0.88
C LEU A 1 -1.93 13.77 1.38
N ALA A 2 -1.37 14.74 2.12
CA ALA A 2 0.01 14.64 2.62
C ALA A 2 0.29 13.34 3.41
N LEU A 3 -0.52 13.03 4.43
CA LEU A 3 -0.36 11.81 5.23
C LEU A 3 -0.43 10.52 4.39
N SER A 4 -1.42 10.41 3.49
CA SER A 4 -1.60 9.23 2.66
C SER A 4 -0.45 9.06 1.65
N SER A 5 0.04 10.17 1.08
CA SER A 5 1.21 10.14 0.19
C SER A 5 2.50 9.76 0.94
N ALA A 6 2.70 10.26 2.16
CA ALA A 6 3.85 9.91 3.00
C ALA A 6 3.84 8.43 3.37
N LEU A 7 2.69 7.88 3.75
CA LEU A 7 2.53 6.45 4.05
C LEU A 7 2.77 5.58 2.81
N ALA A 8 2.26 6.00 1.64
CA ALA A 8 2.49 5.29 0.38
C ALA A 8 3.98 5.26 0.01
N LEU A 9 4.68 6.40 0.09
CA LEU A 9 6.12 6.47 -0.16
C LEU A 9 6.92 5.62 0.83
N THR A 10 6.58 5.68 2.12
CA THR A 10 7.22 4.87 3.17
C THR A 10 7.04 3.36 2.89
N GLY A 11 5.84 2.95 2.45
CA GLY A 11 5.56 1.58 2.02
C GLY A 11 6.39 1.16 0.80
N GLY A 12 6.48 2.02 -0.22
CA GLY A 12 7.28 1.77 -1.42
C GLY A 12 8.77 1.61 -1.12
N VAL A 13 9.34 2.52 -0.31
CA VAL A 13 10.74 2.47 0.13
C VAL A 13 11.02 1.19 0.91
N ARG A 14 10.13 0.81 1.83
CA ARG A 14 10.23 -0.45 2.59
C ARG A 14 10.28 -1.65 1.65
N LEU A 15 9.38 -1.74 0.68
CA LEU A 15 9.31 -2.86 -0.25
C LEU A 15 10.60 -2.96 -1.07
N PHE A 16 11.04 -1.85 -1.66
CA PHE A 16 12.25 -1.81 -2.47
C PHE A 16 13.48 -2.21 -1.66
N PHE A 17 13.66 -1.63 -0.46
CA PHE A 17 14.77 -1.96 0.43
C PHE A 17 14.79 -3.45 0.80
N SER A 18 13.64 -3.99 1.19
CA SER A 18 13.57 -5.37 1.69
C SER A 18 13.72 -6.46 0.62
N VAL A 19 13.40 -6.15 -0.64
CA VAL A 19 13.45 -7.12 -1.75
C VAL A 19 14.78 -7.03 -2.50
N PHE A 20 15.24 -5.82 -2.83
CA PHE A 20 16.38 -5.63 -3.73
C PHE A 20 17.69 -5.30 -3.03
N LEU A 21 17.64 -4.60 -1.88
CA LEU A 21 18.84 -4.22 -1.12
C LEU A 21 19.12 -5.17 0.05
N ALA A 22 18.21 -6.10 0.32
CA ALA A 22 18.39 -7.07 1.38
C ALA A 22 19.41 -8.15 0.99
N LYS A 23 20.31 -8.48 1.92
CA LYS A 23 21.12 -9.70 1.87
C LYS A 23 20.18 -10.90 1.86
N ARG A 24 20.52 -11.87 1.00
CA ARG A 24 19.82 -13.14 0.92
C ARG A 24 19.89 -13.87 2.26
N ARG A 25 18.72 -14.24 2.79
CA ARG A 25 18.59 -15.09 3.99
C ARG A 25 18.40 -16.55 3.54
N ASN A 26 18.92 -17.50 4.31
CA ASN A 26 18.78 -18.94 4.04
C ASN A 26 19.33 -19.38 2.66
N ALA A 27 20.52 -18.89 2.28
CA ALA A 27 21.17 -19.29 1.03
C ALA A 27 21.29 -20.82 0.92
N ASP A 28 21.57 -21.50 2.05
CA ASP A 28 21.76 -22.94 2.12
C ASP A 28 20.47 -23.76 1.94
N LYS A 29 19.30 -23.17 2.27
CA LYS A 29 18.02 -23.87 2.25
C LYS A 29 17.36 -23.89 0.87
N PHE A 30 17.65 -22.90 0.03
CA PHE A 30 17.08 -22.77 -1.31
C PHE A 30 18.17 -22.96 -2.36
N LYS A 31 18.35 -24.20 -2.82
CA LYS A 31 19.38 -24.61 -3.79
C LYS A 31 19.07 -24.23 -5.25
N HIS A 32 17.89 -23.69 -5.55
CA HIS A 32 17.59 -23.24 -6.89
C HIS A 32 18.35 -21.96 -7.21
N GLU A 33 19.12 -21.98 -8.30
CA GLU A 33 19.69 -20.77 -8.89
C GLU A 33 18.53 -19.86 -9.32
N ALA A 34 18.54 -18.63 -8.80
CA ALA A 34 17.57 -17.62 -9.18
C ALA A 34 17.82 -17.27 -10.65
N LYS A 35 16.93 -17.71 -11.53
CA LYS A 35 16.97 -17.33 -12.94
C LYS A 35 16.25 -16.01 -13.15
N GLU A 36 16.81 -15.23 -14.05
CA GLU A 36 16.20 -13.98 -14.49
C GLU A 36 14.87 -14.20 -15.20
N VAL A 37 13.95 -13.23 -15.05
CA VAL A 37 12.60 -13.29 -15.61
C VAL A 37 12.66 -13.24 -17.15
N PRO A 38 11.91 -14.09 -17.88
CA PRO A 38 11.92 -14.09 -19.34
C PRO A 38 11.37 -12.78 -19.94
N LEU A 39 11.77 -12.47 -21.18
CA LEU A 39 11.38 -11.24 -21.89
C LEU A 39 9.86 -11.07 -22.04
N SER A 40 9.11 -12.18 -22.20
CA SER A 40 7.65 -12.16 -22.32
C SER A 40 6.94 -11.51 -21.12
N MET A 41 7.52 -11.63 -19.92
CA MET A 41 7.00 -11.00 -18.71
C MET A 41 7.58 -9.59 -18.47
N ARG A 42 8.78 -9.30 -18.99
CA ARG A 42 9.41 -7.97 -18.89
C ARG A 42 8.75 -6.94 -19.80
N LEU A 43 8.35 -7.33 -21.01
CA LEU A 43 7.67 -6.44 -21.97
C LEU A 43 6.44 -5.73 -21.39
N PRO A 44 5.44 -6.44 -20.80
CA PRO A 44 4.28 -5.76 -20.21
C PRO A 44 4.68 -4.90 -19.02
N MET A 45 5.64 -5.31 -18.19
CA MET A 45 6.13 -4.48 -17.08
C MET A 45 6.74 -3.16 -17.58
N MET A 46 7.55 -3.20 -18.64
CA MET A 46 8.11 -1.99 -19.26
C MET A 46 7.01 -1.12 -19.87
N ALA A 47 6.02 -1.71 -20.54
CA ALA A 47 4.89 -0.97 -21.10
C ALA A 47 4.10 -0.23 -20.00
N LEU A 48 3.78 -0.90 -18.88
CA LEU A 48 3.12 -0.26 -17.74
C LEU A 48 3.97 0.85 -17.11
N ALA A 49 5.29 0.65 -17.00
CA ALA A 49 6.20 1.67 -16.46
C ALA A 49 6.23 2.92 -17.35
N VAL A 50 6.34 2.76 -18.67
CA VAL A 50 6.30 3.86 -19.63
C VAL A 50 4.96 4.59 -19.58
N LEU A 51 3.84 3.86 -19.51
CA LEU A 51 2.52 4.46 -19.36
C LEU A 51 2.39 5.28 -18.07
N CYS A 52 2.95 4.82 -16.96
CA CYS A 52 2.96 5.57 -15.70
C CYS A 52 3.68 6.92 -15.84
N PHE A 53 4.86 6.92 -16.48
CA PHE A 53 5.58 8.17 -16.77
C PHE A 53 4.81 9.06 -17.75
N ALA A 54 4.22 8.50 -18.80
CA ALA A 54 3.44 9.27 -19.78
C ALA A 54 2.24 9.95 -19.12
N PHE A 55 1.45 9.24 -18.32
CA PHE A 55 0.32 9.81 -17.60
C PHE A 55 0.75 10.83 -16.54
N GLY A 56 1.90 10.64 -15.89
CA GLY A 56 2.43 11.60 -14.92
C GLY A 56 2.91 12.91 -15.55
N ILE A 57 3.74 12.81 -16.60
CA ILE A 57 4.37 13.96 -17.27
C ILE A 57 3.33 14.75 -18.07
N PHE A 58 2.47 14.06 -18.83
CA PHE A 58 1.44 14.66 -19.66
C PHE A 58 0.09 14.79 -18.95
N SER A 59 0.07 14.68 -17.63
CA SER A 59 -1.14 14.78 -16.79
C SER A 59 -2.07 15.95 -17.16
N PRO A 60 -1.57 17.19 -17.40
CA PRO A 60 -2.45 18.31 -17.75
C PRO A 60 -3.22 18.09 -19.07
N HIS A 61 -2.62 17.39 -20.03
CA HIS A 61 -3.24 17.11 -21.33
C HIS A 61 -4.39 16.10 -21.17
N PHE A 62 -4.13 15.00 -20.45
CA PHE A 62 -5.14 13.97 -20.18
C PHE A 62 -6.33 14.52 -19.38
N ILE A 63 -6.07 15.38 -18.40
CA ILE A 63 -7.13 16.02 -17.60
C ILE A 63 -7.98 16.95 -18.47
N GLY A 64 -7.38 17.69 -19.40
CA GLY A 64 -8.11 18.55 -20.35
C GLY A 64 -9.08 17.76 -21.25
N TYR A 65 -8.65 16.63 -21.81
CA TYR A 65 -9.51 15.74 -22.60
C TYR A 65 -10.67 15.17 -21.76
N LEU A 66 -10.38 14.77 -20.52
CA LEU A 66 -11.41 14.25 -19.61
C LEU A 66 -12.44 15.34 -19.26
N GLY A 67 -12.01 16.58 -19.05
CA GLY A 67 -12.89 17.73 -18.78
C GLY A 67 -13.85 18.01 -19.94
N GLY A 68 -13.37 17.93 -21.19
CA GLY A 68 -14.21 18.06 -22.38
C GLY A 68 -15.29 16.97 -22.44
N ALA A 69 -14.94 15.72 -22.15
CA ALA A 69 -15.88 14.60 -22.12
C ALA A 69 -16.89 14.72 -20.96
N LEU A 70 -16.46 15.14 -19.77
CA LEU A 70 -17.33 15.26 -18.60
C LEU A 70 -18.38 16.37 -18.75
N ASN A 71 -18.01 17.50 -19.37
CA ASN A 71 -18.95 18.58 -19.67
C ASN A 71 -20.09 18.14 -20.60
N SER A 72 -19.86 17.12 -21.44
CA SER A 72 -20.89 16.57 -22.33
C SER A 72 -21.90 15.66 -21.63
N ILE A 73 -21.53 15.07 -20.48
CA ILE A 73 -22.36 14.09 -19.74
C ILE A 73 -23.10 14.75 -18.58
N MET A 74 -22.49 15.75 -17.95
CA MET A 74 -23.10 16.49 -16.84
C MET A 74 -22.85 17.99 -17.02
N PRO A 75 -23.81 18.77 -17.57
CA PRO A 75 -23.74 20.22 -17.53
C PRO A 75 -23.97 20.68 -16.08
N VAL A 76 -22.96 20.52 -15.23
CA VAL A 76 -22.98 21.03 -13.85
C VAL A 76 -22.84 22.54 -13.94
N TYR A 77 -23.98 23.23 -13.90
CA TYR A 77 -24.08 24.68 -13.74
C TYR A 77 -23.27 25.12 -12.52
N GLY A 78 -22.10 25.72 -12.73
CA GLY A 78 -21.31 26.37 -11.67
C GLY A 78 -19.83 26.03 -11.62
N LEU A 79 -19.36 25.01 -12.32
CA LEU A 79 -17.92 24.72 -12.42
C LEU A 79 -17.28 25.49 -13.59
N ASN A 80 -17.44 26.81 -13.63
CA ASN A 80 -16.56 27.71 -14.42
C ASN A 80 -15.19 27.77 -13.76
N ILE A 81 -14.55 26.62 -13.60
CA ILE A 81 -13.20 26.56 -13.09
C ILE A 81 -12.25 26.74 -14.26
N ASN A 82 -11.85 27.99 -14.45
CA ASN A 82 -10.57 28.35 -15.06
C ASN A 82 -9.39 27.83 -14.18
N LEU A 83 -9.42 26.58 -13.72
CA LEU A 83 -8.25 25.89 -13.13
C LEU A 83 -7.24 25.48 -14.21
N PHE A 84 -7.60 25.67 -15.48
CA PHE A 84 -6.93 25.12 -16.62
C PHE A 84 -6.62 26.24 -17.60
N SER A 85 -5.34 26.63 -17.64
CA SER A 85 -4.83 27.51 -18.69
C SER A 85 -4.86 26.75 -20.03
N PRO A 86 -5.28 27.41 -21.14
CA PRO A 86 -5.21 26.82 -22.48
C PRO A 86 -3.78 26.39 -22.88
N ASN A 87 -2.77 26.94 -22.22
CA ASN A 87 -1.39 26.50 -22.37
C ASN A 87 -1.19 25.28 -21.46
N ALA A 88 -1.38 24.08 -22.02
CA ALA A 88 -1.42 22.74 -21.42
C ALA A 88 -0.17 22.29 -20.60
N LEU A 89 0.64 23.23 -20.14
CA LEU A 89 1.88 23.04 -19.40
C LEU A 89 1.74 23.18 -17.88
N TYR A 90 0.65 23.79 -17.38
CA TYR A 90 0.50 24.14 -15.95
C TYR A 90 -0.86 23.72 -15.38
N ILE A 91 -0.84 23.24 -14.14
CA ILE A 91 -2.04 22.99 -13.34
C ILE A 91 -2.20 24.17 -12.38
N VAL A 92 -3.35 24.84 -12.42
CA VAL A 92 -3.65 26.00 -11.55
C VAL A 92 -4.77 25.61 -10.57
N PRO A 93 -4.43 25.11 -9.36
CA PRO A 93 -5.42 24.52 -8.44
C PRO A 93 -6.34 25.51 -7.72
N VAL A 94 -6.03 26.82 -7.66
CA VAL A 94 -6.86 27.80 -6.92
C VAL A 94 -6.82 29.20 -7.56
N SER A 95 -5.63 29.67 -7.95
CA SER A 95 -5.43 30.90 -8.75
C SER A 95 -3.99 30.93 -9.28
N SER A 96 -3.76 31.62 -10.42
CA SER A 96 -2.43 31.72 -11.05
C SER A 96 -1.38 32.42 -10.18
N GLN A 97 -1.83 33.15 -9.15
CA GLN A 97 -0.99 33.96 -8.26
C GLN A 97 -0.56 33.20 -7.00
N LEU A 98 -1.32 32.21 -6.53
CA LEU A 98 -1.03 31.50 -5.28
C LEU A 98 -0.25 30.19 -5.46
N SER A 99 -0.45 29.47 -6.57
CA SER A 99 0.34 28.26 -6.89
C SER A 99 0.09 27.82 -8.32
N SER A 100 1.17 27.62 -9.08
CA SER A 100 1.15 26.92 -10.35
C SER A 100 2.22 25.84 -10.33
N ILE A 101 1.84 24.61 -10.70
CA ILE A 101 2.76 23.48 -10.78
C ILE A 101 2.71 22.96 -12.22
N SER A 102 3.87 22.92 -12.87
CA SER A 102 4.06 22.24 -14.16
C SER A 102 4.70 20.87 -13.91
N PRO A 103 3.98 19.76 -14.13
CA PRO A 103 4.55 18.42 -14.02
C PRO A 103 5.74 18.21 -14.98
N GLN A 104 5.66 18.80 -16.17
CA GLN A 104 6.72 18.73 -17.19
C GLN A 104 7.98 19.45 -16.71
N ALA A 105 7.86 20.69 -16.21
CA ALA A 105 9.00 21.44 -15.69
C ALA A 105 9.64 20.76 -14.47
N ALA A 106 8.82 20.21 -13.57
CA ALA A 106 9.32 19.48 -12.41
C ALA A 106 10.12 18.23 -12.84
N PHE A 107 9.62 17.48 -13.82
CA PHE A 107 10.30 16.30 -14.34
C PHE A 107 11.59 16.65 -15.08
N THR A 108 11.61 17.71 -15.89
CA THR A 108 12.84 18.17 -16.57
C THR A 108 13.89 18.64 -15.56
N MET A 109 13.49 19.37 -14.52
CA MET A 109 14.41 19.80 -13.46
C MET A 109 14.99 18.60 -12.69
N LEU A 110 14.17 17.58 -12.42
CA LEU A 110 14.62 16.34 -11.79
C LEU A 110 15.64 15.59 -12.67
N ILE A 111 15.39 15.47 -13.98
CA ILE A 111 16.35 14.85 -14.92
C ILE A 111 17.65 15.64 -14.96
N LEU A 112 17.58 16.98 -15.07
CA LEU A 112 18.77 17.84 -15.09
C LEU A 112 19.56 17.72 -13.80
N PHE A 113 18.90 17.61 -12.65
CA PHE A 113 19.55 17.37 -11.38
C PHE A 113 20.27 16.02 -11.33
N ILE A 114 19.61 14.94 -11.77
CA ILE A 114 20.23 13.60 -11.83
C ILE A 114 21.41 13.60 -12.81
N LEU A 115 21.25 14.16 -14.00
CA LEU A 115 22.33 14.24 -14.98
C LEU A 115 23.49 15.09 -14.46
N GLY A 116 23.20 16.24 -13.85
CA GLY A 116 24.18 17.12 -13.24
C GLY A 116 24.98 16.40 -12.15
N THR A 117 24.31 15.69 -11.25
CA THR A 117 24.98 14.88 -10.22
C THR A 117 25.87 13.79 -10.82
N ILE A 118 25.38 13.04 -11.82
CA ILE A 118 26.20 12.02 -12.52
C ILE A 118 27.44 12.66 -13.16
N VAL A 119 27.29 13.80 -13.83
CA VAL A 119 28.41 14.51 -14.47
C VAL A 119 29.42 14.97 -13.43
N ILE A 120 28.96 15.58 -12.33
CA ILE A 120 29.81 16.03 -11.23
C ILE A 120 30.60 14.85 -10.65
N PHE A 121 29.94 13.74 -10.31
CA PHE A 121 30.60 12.59 -9.69
C PHE A 121 31.54 11.82 -10.62
N ASN A 122 31.24 11.74 -11.92
CA ASN A 122 32.03 10.96 -12.86
C ASN A 122 33.17 11.74 -13.53
N TYR A 123 33.00 13.06 -13.73
CA TYR A 123 33.92 13.88 -14.53
C TYR A 123 34.60 15.01 -13.75
N ILE A 124 33.94 15.58 -12.72
CA ILE A 124 34.50 16.71 -11.97
C ILE A 124 35.23 16.22 -10.71
N LEU A 125 34.66 15.25 -9.99
CA LEU A 125 35.30 14.68 -8.81
C LEU A 125 36.42 13.70 -9.18
N PRO A 126 37.56 13.73 -8.47
CA PRO A 126 38.63 12.76 -8.68
C PRO A 126 38.11 11.35 -8.39
N ARG A 127 38.35 10.43 -9.33
CA ARG A 127 37.95 9.02 -9.21
C ARG A 127 38.59 8.40 -7.96
N ARG A 128 37.78 8.17 -6.93
CA ARG A 128 38.20 7.40 -5.76
C ARG A 128 38.02 5.91 -6.04
N LYS A 129 39.03 5.10 -5.72
CA LYS A 129 38.89 3.64 -5.73
C LYS A 129 37.90 3.25 -4.64
N VAL A 130 36.66 2.94 -5.01
CA VAL A 130 35.66 2.43 -4.08
C VAL A 130 35.98 0.97 -3.82
N LYS A 131 36.46 0.66 -2.61
CA LYS A 131 36.64 -0.72 -2.16
C LYS A 131 35.39 -1.14 -1.39
N VAL A 132 34.73 -2.20 -1.85
CA VAL A 132 33.67 -2.84 -1.07
C VAL A 132 34.35 -3.59 0.08
N TYR A 133 34.07 -3.18 1.31
CA TYR A 133 34.56 -3.81 2.54
C TYR A 133 33.38 -4.06 3.48
N GLU A 134 33.63 -4.78 4.57
CA GLU A 134 32.62 -5.01 5.59
C GLU A 134 32.09 -3.70 6.17
N THR A 135 30.78 -3.67 6.43
CA THR A 135 30.14 -2.54 7.09
C THR A 135 30.58 -2.47 8.55
N TRP A 136 30.66 -1.26 9.11
CA TRP A 136 31.01 -1.06 10.52
C TRP A 136 30.13 -1.91 11.44
N SER A 137 30.74 -2.86 12.14
CA SER A 137 30.06 -3.89 12.91
C SER A 137 30.24 -3.77 14.42
N CYS A 138 30.82 -2.65 14.89
CA CYS A 138 31.21 -2.46 16.28
C CYS A 138 32.06 -3.62 16.85
N GLY A 139 32.81 -4.32 16.00
CA GLY A 139 33.68 -5.44 16.39
C GLY A 139 33.02 -6.81 16.42
N ALA A 140 31.81 -6.97 15.87
CA ALA A 140 31.12 -8.26 15.76
C ALA A 140 31.01 -8.75 14.31
N ASP A 141 30.86 -10.05 14.09
CA ASP A 141 30.64 -10.59 12.74
C ASP A 141 29.19 -10.34 12.28
N ILE A 142 29.00 -9.69 11.14
CA ILE A 142 27.66 -9.36 10.62
C ILE A 142 27.10 -10.52 9.80
N ASN A 143 26.07 -11.17 10.35
CA ASN A 143 25.33 -12.23 9.68
C ASN A 143 24.08 -11.73 8.94
N SER A 144 23.62 -12.46 7.93
CA SER A 144 22.39 -12.14 7.15
C SER A 144 21.11 -12.09 8.01
N ILE A 145 21.14 -12.71 9.20
CA ILE A 145 20.04 -12.66 10.16
C ILE A 145 19.91 -11.28 10.82
N MET A 146 21.03 -10.55 10.99
CA MET A 146 21.09 -9.24 11.65
C MET A 146 20.53 -8.10 10.79
N GLN A 147 20.24 -8.35 9.51
CA GLN A 147 19.67 -7.33 8.66
C GLN A 147 18.25 -6.94 9.10
N TYR A 148 17.98 -5.63 9.08
CA TYR A 148 16.67 -5.07 9.32
C TYR A 148 15.60 -5.73 8.44
N THR A 149 14.57 -6.25 9.10
CA THR A 149 13.43 -6.85 8.42
C THR A 149 12.38 -5.80 8.06
N PRO A 150 11.51 -6.08 7.07
CA PRO A 150 10.35 -5.24 6.78
C PRO A 150 9.50 -4.93 8.03
N ALA A 151 9.34 -5.92 8.93
CA ALA A 151 8.57 -5.77 10.16
C ALA A 151 9.23 -4.76 11.11
N SER A 152 10.54 -4.88 11.32
CA SER A 152 11.34 -3.95 12.13
C SER A 152 11.27 -2.52 11.60
N TYR A 153 11.28 -2.33 10.27
CA TYR A 153 11.15 -1.00 9.66
C TYR A 153 9.82 -0.31 10.01
N THR A 154 8.72 -1.06 10.11
CA THR A 154 7.40 -0.51 10.50
C THR A 154 7.11 -0.52 11.98
N GLN A 155 8.01 -1.04 12.81
CA GLN A 155 7.79 -1.07 14.25
C GLN A 155 7.50 0.32 14.86
N PRO A 156 8.22 1.42 14.49
CA PRO A 156 7.91 2.75 15.02
C PRO A 156 6.50 3.20 14.64
N LEU A 157 6.08 2.92 13.41
CA LEU A 157 4.73 3.24 12.94
C LEU A 157 3.66 2.45 13.73
N MET A 158 3.91 1.17 14.01
CA MET A 158 3.04 0.37 14.86
C MET A 158 2.96 0.89 16.31
N LEU A 159 4.05 1.47 16.84
CA LEU A 159 4.05 2.07 18.18
C LEU A 159 3.21 3.35 18.21
N VAL A 160 3.33 4.21 17.20
CA VAL A 160 2.50 5.42 17.07
C VAL A 160 1.01 5.05 17.01
N PHE A 161 0.65 4.00 16.26
CA PHE A 161 -0.72 3.52 16.12
C PHE A 161 -1.07 2.34 17.04
N LYS A 162 -0.37 2.19 18.17
CA LYS A 162 -0.56 1.05 19.10
C LYS A 162 -2.00 0.93 19.59
N ASN A 163 -2.68 2.05 19.83
CA ASN A 163 -4.07 2.07 20.32
C ASN A 163 -5.06 1.56 19.27
N ILE A 164 -4.71 1.60 17.98
CA ILE A 164 -5.56 1.11 16.89
C ILE A 164 -5.23 -0.35 16.60
N TYR A 165 -3.95 -0.67 16.39
CA TYR A 165 -3.53 -2.01 15.94
C TYR A 165 -3.30 -3.03 17.07
N LEU A 166 -3.22 -2.56 18.32
CA LEU A 166 -2.95 -3.37 19.52
C LEU A 166 -1.85 -4.43 19.28
N PRO A 167 -0.64 -4.03 18.86
CA PRO A 167 0.45 -4.95 18.57
C PRO A 167 0.82 -5.77 19.81
N GLN A 168 0.93 -7.08 19.64
CA GLN A 168 1.42 -8.01 20.66
C GLN A 168 2.87 -8.36 20.33
N THR A 169 3.77 -8.15 21.29
CA THR A 169 5.20 -8.43 21.14
C THR A 169 5.59 -9.49 22.16
N GLU A 170 6.16 -10.60 21.71
CA GLU A 170 6.79 -11.59 22.58
C GLU A 170 8.29 -11.57 22.35
N VAL A 171 9.05 -11.52 23.45
CA VAL A 171 10.51 -11.60 23.43
C VAL A 171 10.90 -12.80 24.29
N ARG A 172 11.52 -13.81 23.68
CA ARG A 172 12.02 -14.99 24.38
C ARG A 172 13.53 -14.96 24.35
N THR A 173 14.14 -14.76 25.52
CA THR A 173 15.59 -14.73 25.69
C THR A 173 16.08 -16.05 26.26
N GLN A 174 16.98 -16.72 25.55
CA GLN A 174 17.72 -17.87 26.05
C GLN A 174 19.08 -17.40 26.55
N HIS A 175 19.42 -17.74 27.79
CA HIS A 175 20.71 -17.41 28.39
C HIS A 175 21.61 -18.66 28.40
N ASN A 176 22.91 -18.45 28.57
CA ASN A 176 23.84 -19.54 28.85
C ASN A 176 23.62 -20.10 30.28
N GLU A 177 24.25 -21.23 30.61
CA GLU A 177 24.10 -21.90 31.93
C GLU A 177 24.36 -20.94 33.10
N ASP A 178 25.37 -20.09 33.00
CA ASP A 178 25.72 -19.10 34.03
C ASP A 178 24.80 -17.85 34.05
N ARG A 179 23.80 -17.80 33.17
CA ARG A 179 22.83 -16.69 32.96
C ARG A 179 23.43 -15.30 32.65
N LEU A 180 24.75 -15.16 32.65
CA LEU A 180 25.46 -13.90 32.41
C LEU A 180 25.50 -13.50 30.93
N ILE A 181 25.35 -14.45 30.01
CA ILE A 181 25.46 -14.21 28.56
C ILE A 181 24.16 -14.61 27.87
N ILE A 182 23.57 -13.67 27.13
CA ILE A 182 22.42 -13.92 26.27
C ILE A 182 22.90 -14.72 25.06
N LYS A 183 22.41 -15.96 24.94
CA LYS A 183 22.76 -16.87 23.85
C LYS A 183 21.88 -16.65 22.62
N LYS A 184 20.59 -16.37 22.82
CA LYS A 184 19.63 -16.19 21.74
C LYS A 184 18.46 -15.32 22.16
N VAL A 185 17.98 -14.48 21.24
CA VAL A 185 16.76 -13.69 21.40
C VAL A 185 15.81 -14.01 20.25
N ASP A 186 14.67 -14.62 20.57
CA ASP A 186 13.58 -14.84 19.63
C ASP A 186 12.54 -13.72 19.81
N TYR A 187 12.36 -12.91 18.76
CA TYR A 187 11.42 -11.80 18.73
C TYR A 187 10.26 -12.13 17.80
N SER A 188 9.03 -12.08 18.30
CA SER A 188 7.82 -12.21 17.49
C SER A 188 6.89 -11.02 17.72
N GLN A 189 6.32 -10.52 16.63
CA GLN A 189 5.36 -9.42 16.66
C GLN A 189 4.13 -9.82 15.86
N THR A 190 2.97 -9.75 16.50
CA THR A 190 1.69 -10.03 15.88
C THR A 190 0.81 -8.79 15.97
N ALA A 191 0.32 -8.31 14.82
CA ALA A 191 -0.66 -7.23 14.78
C ALA A 191 -2.06 -7.83 14.84
N THR A 192 -2.91 -7.32 15.73
CA THR A 192 -4.32 -7.71 15.73
C THR A 192 -5.08 -6.86 14.72
N MET A 193 -5.87 -7.49 13.85
CA MET A 193 -6.71 -6.75 12.91
C MET A 193 -7.91 -6.17 13.68
N PHE A 194 -7.85 -4.86 13.98
CA PHE A 194 -8.87 -4.16 14.77
C PHE A 194 -10.29 -4.41 14.25
N PHE A 195 -10.51 -4.13 12.96
CA PHE A 195 -11.81 -4.33 12.32
C PHE A 195 -12.23 -5.80 12.33
N GLU A 196 -11.29 -6.73 12.14
CA GLU A 196 -11.63 -8.16 12.17
C GLU A 196 -12.20 -8.55 13.54
N LYS A 197 -11.51 -8.14 14.62
CA LYS A 197 -11.88 -8.48 15.99
C LYS A 197 -13.19 -7.84 16.43
N TRP A 198 -13.37 -6.55 16.12
CA TRP A 198 -14.45 -5.74 16.67
C TRP A 198 -15.65 -5.54 15.74
N LEU A 199 -15.48 -5.68 14.42
CA LEU A 199 -16.55 -5.48 13.44
C LEU A 199 -16.92 -6.78 12.73
N TYR A 200 -15.97 -7.41 12.04
CA TYR A 200 -16.27 -8.58 11.19
C TYR A 200 -16.69 -9.80 12.03
N ARG A 201 -15.89 -10.21 13.01
CA ARG A 201 -16.20 -11.39 13.85
C ARG A 201 -17.54 -11.30 14.57
N PRO A 202 -17.91 -10.20 15.26
CA PRO A 202 -19.22 -10.12 15.91
C PRO A 202 -20.36 -10.06 14.89
N PHE A 203 -20.21 -9.34 13.77
CA PHE A 203 -21.22 -9.29 12.72
C PHE A 203 -21.47 -10.66 12.10
N ILE A 204 -20.42 -11.41 11.76
CA ILE A 204 -20.51 -12.77 11.23
C ILE A 204 -21.20 -13.69 12.25
N LYS A 205 -20.84 -13.60 13.54
CA LYS A 205 -21.50 -14.38 14.60
C LYS A 205 -22.99 -14.06 14.71
N LEU A 206 -23.38 -12.79 14.57
CA LEU A 206 -24.78 -12.37 14.60
C LEU A 206 -25.54 -12.92 13.39
N LEU A 207 -24.96 -12.82 12.19
CA LEU A 207 -25.55 -13.32 10.96
C LEU A 207 -25.74 -14.84 11.00
N ILE A 208 -24.74 -15.59 11.46
CA ILE A 208 -24.85 -17.04 11.67
C ILE A 208 -25.93 -17.38 12.70
N ARG A 209 -26.04 -16.60 13.77
CA ARG A 209 -27.07 -16.81 14.81
C ARG A 209 -28.47 -16.53 14.27
N ALA A 210 -28.64 -15.48 13.47
CA ALA A 210 -29.90 -15.17 12.79
C ALA A 210 -30.28 -16.30 11.80
N ALA A 211 -29.33 -16.74 10.97
CA ALA A 211 -29.54 -17.85 10.04
C ALA A 211 -29.95 -19.15 10.76
N LYS A 212 -29.31 -19.49 11.89
CA LYS A 212 -29.70 -20.65 12.71
C LYS A 212 -31.10 -20.53 13.34
N ARG A 213 -31.55 -19.31 13.67
CA ARG A 213 -32.93 -19.08 14.14
C ARG A 213 -33.93 -19.23 13.00
N LEU A 214 -33.64 -18.64 11.83
CA LEU A 214 -34.50 -18.76 10.65
C LEU A 214 -34.65 -20.21 10.19
N LYS A 215 -33.55 -20.97 10.20
CA LYS A 215 -33.56 -22.41 9.91
C LYS A 215 -34.47 -23.19 10.86
N ARG A 216 -34.53 -22.85 12.15
CA ARG A 216 -35.44 -23.50 13.11
C ARG A 216 -36.91 -23.20 12.82
N VAL A 217 -37.21 -21.99 12.35
CA VAL A 217 -38.57 -21.60 11.96
C VAL A 217 -39.02 -22.33 10.68
N GLN A 218 -38.08 -22.67 9.79
CA GLN A 218 -38.32 -23.40 8.55
C GLN A 218 -38.39 -24.93 8.70
N LEU A 219 -38.18 -25.52 9.89
CA LEU A 219 -38.13 -26.98 10.03
C LEU A 219 -38.96 -27.41 11.23
N GLY A 220 -40.22 -27.81 11.01
CA GLY A 220 -40.96 -28.57 12.03
C GLY A 220 -42.47 -28.72 11.86
N HIS A 221 -43.19 -27.73 11.30
CA HIS A 221 -44.66 -27.75 11.36
C HIS A 221 -45.32 -27.21 10.09
N VAL A 222 -46.08 -28.06 9.39
CA VAL A 222 -46.82 -27.70 8.15
C VAL A 222 -47.79 -26.53 8.38
N HIS A 223 -48.39 -26.44 9.57
CA HIS A 223 -49.30 -25.34 9.92
C HIS A 223 -48.63 -23.96 9.91
N VAL A 224 -47.34 -23.87 10.24
CA VAL A 224 -46.58 -22.60 10.22
C VAL A 224 -46.35 -22.12 8.79
N TYR A 225 -46.15 -23.05 7.85
CA TYR A 225 -46.07 -22.73 6.42
C TYR A 225 -47.38 -22.20 5.86
N LEU A 226 -48.49 -22.82 6.25
CA LEU A 226 -49.82 -22.40 5.81
C LEU A 226 -50.14 -20.97 6.30
N LEU A 227 -49.77 -20.67 7.54
CA LEU A 227 -49.86 -19.31 8.10
C LEU A 227 -48.99 -18.31 7.33
N TYR A 228 -47.75 -18.68 6.96
CA TYR A 228 -46.89 -17.80 6.16
C TYR A 228 -47.49 -17.50 4.79
N ILE A 229 -48.04 -18.50 4.09
CA ILE A 229 -48.70 -18.29 2.79
C ILE A 229 -49.92 -17.39 2.95
N PHE A 230 -50.75 -17.61 3.97
CA PHE A 230 -51.93 -16.78 4.22
C PHE A 230 -51.57 -15.31 4.52
N VAL A 231 -50.59 -15.07 5.40
CA VAL A 231 -50.15 -13.72 5.77
C VAL A 231 -49.48 -13.01 4.58
N THR A 232 -48.63 -13.70 3.82
CA THR A 232 -47.99 -13.12 2.62
C THR A 232 -49.03 -12.78 1.54
N LEU A 233 -50.07 -13.60 1.38
CA LEU A 233 -51.19 -13.31 0.47
C LEU A 233 -51.99 -12.05 0.90
N LEU A 234 -52.30 -11.92 2.20
CA LEU A 234 -52.95 -10.74 2.75
C LEU A 234 -52.12 -9.47 2.55
N LEU A 235 -50.81 -9.53 2.84
CA LEU A 235 -49.89 -8.41 2.62
C LEU A 235 -49.79 -8.02 1.15
N ALA A 236 -49.70 -9.01 0.24
CA ALA A 236 -49.69 -8.76 -1.20
C ALA A 236 -50.99 -8.08 -1.68
N LEU A 237 -52.14 -8.55 -1.19
CA LEU A 237 -53.44 -7.97 -1.53
C LEU A 237 -53.55 -6.52 -1.03
N ILE A 238 -53.09 -6.24 0.19
CA ILE A 238 -53.06 -4.88 0.75
C ILE A 238 -52.11 -3.99 -0.06
N SER A 239 -50.91 -4.48 -0.41
CA SER A 239 -49.91 -3.74 -1.19
C SER A 239 -50.35 -3.42 -2.62
N VAL A 240 -51.24 -4.22 -3.21
CA VAL A 240 -51.82 -3.96 -4.54
C VAL A 240 -52.99 -2.97 -4.46
N ARG A 241 -53.63 -2.87 -3.29
CA ARG A 241 -54.78 -1.98 -3.07
C ARG A 241 -54.37 -0.58 -2.60
N LEU A 242 -53.14 -0.42 -2.10
CA LEU A 242 -52.46 0.85 -1.82
C LEU A 242 -51.79 1.38 -3.09
#